data_AF-A0A917TTZ6-F1
#
_entry.id   AF-A0A917TTZ6-F1
#
_cell.length_a   1.000
_cell.length_b   1.000
_cell.length_c   1.000
_cell.angle_alpha   90.00
_cell.angle_beta   90.00
_cell.angle_gamma   90.00
#
_symmetry.space_group_name_H-M   'P 1'
#
loop_
_entity.id
_entity.type
_entity.pdbx_description
1 polymer ?
#
loop_
_entity_poly.entity_id
_entity_poly.type
_entity_poly.pdbx_seq_one_letter_code
_entity_poly.pdbx_strand_id
1 'polypeptide(L)'
;MKPAKAAPAKKAAPKAKAPAGLTVTLAYADGEWTVAASQGTKALAKPYVIKAGEALKMVGMLDVPGVHEAVEEIVNAARAEAEAEAERLRAELAEIEARLAELRDTE
;
A
#
# COMPACT_ATOMS: atom_id res chain seq x y z
N MET A 1 31.47 27.60 65.48
CA MET A 1 31.56 26.79 64.25
C MET A 1 30.62 27.41 63.21
N LYS A 2 31.12 27.81 62.03
CA LYS A 2 30.30 28.38 60.94
C LYS A 2 29.87 27.24 60.00
N PRO A 3 28.59 27.14 59.56
CA PRO A 3 28.22 26.16 58.55
C PRO A 3 28.59 26.66 57.15
N ALA A 4 29.19 25.78 56.34
CA ALA A 4 29.55 26.04 54.96
C ALA A 4 28.28 26.02 54.07
N LYS A 5 28.12 27.04 53.22
CA LYS A 5 27.07 27.11 52.19
C LYS A 5 27.30 26.03 51.14
N ALA A 6 26.29 25.19 50.90
CA ALA A 6 26.27 24.25 49.80
C ALA A 6 26.22 24.99 48.45
N ALA A 7 27.07 24.58 47.51
CA ALA A 7 27.11 25.12 46.16
C ALA A 7 25.93 24.57 45.31
N PRO A 8 25.37 25.36 44.37
CA PRO A 8 24.22 24.95 43.58
C PRO A 8 24.61 23.87 42.54
N ALA A 9 23.81 22.80 42.49
CA ALA A 9 23.96 21.74 41.49
C ALA A 9 23.70 22.30 40.08
N LYS A 10 24.64 22.09 39.16
CA LYS A 10 24.51 22.47 37.75
C LYS A 10 23.41 21.62 37.11
N LYS A 11 22.37 22.27 36.58
CA LYS A 11 21.33 21.60 35.77
C LYS A 11 21.96 21.12 34.45
N ALA A 12 21.83 19.83 34.17
CA ALA A 12 22.27 19.24 32.92
C ALA A 12 21.46 19.83 31.75
N ALA A 13 22.14 20.12 30.63
CA ALA A 13 21.52 20.63 29.44
C ALA A 13 20.58 19.56 28.81
N PRO A 14 19.42 19.95 28.26
CA PRO A 14 18.51 19.01 27.62
C PRO A 14 19.17 18.38 26.38
N LYS A 15 19.14 17.04 26.31
CA LYS A 15 19.62 16.27 25.17
C LYS A 15 18.72 16.57 23.95
N ALA A 16 19.32 17.03 22.85
CA ALA A 16 18.58 17.32 21.62
C ALA A 16 17.87 16.05 21.11
N LYS A 17 16.55 16.16 20.85
CA LYS A 17 15.78 15.07 20.23
C LYS A 17 16.24 14.88 18.79
N ALA A 18 16.49 13.63 18.39
CA ALA A 18 16.78 13.29 17.01
C ALA A 18 15.61 13.70 16.10
N PRO A 19 15.87 14.07 14.83
CA PRO A 19 14.81 14.35 13.87
C PRO A 19 13.92 13.11 13.70
N ALA A 20 12.62 13.33 13.54
CA ALA A 20 11.66 12.26 13.34
C ALA A 20 11.92 11.55 11.99
N GLY A 21 11.98 10.21 12.01
CA GLY A 21 12.21 9.39 10.82
C GLY A 21 11.04 9.45 9.84
N LEU A 22 11.34 9.33 8.55
CA LEU A 22 10.35 9.21 7.48
C LEU A 22 10.03 7.73 7.25
N THR A 23 8.74 7.39 7.26
CA THR A 23 8.22 6.09 6.84
C THR A 23 7.34 6.29 5.62
N VAL A 24 7.59 5.52 4.57
CA VAL A 24 6.72 5.44 3.39
C VAL A 24 6.15 4.03 3.34
N THR A 25 4.83 3.91 3.27
CA THR A 25 4.11 2.64 3.23
C THR A 25 3.44 2.48 1.88
N LEU A 26 3.80 1.43 1.15
CA LEU A 26 3.06 0.94 0.00
C LEU A 26 2.18 -0.23 0.49
N ALA A 27 0.88 -0.11 0.31
CA ALA A 27 -0.08 -1.14 0.73
C ALA A 27 -0.94 -1.59 -0.44
N TYR A 28 -1.30 -2.86 -0.44
CA TYR A 28 -2.30 -3.45 -1.33
C TYR A 28 -3.44 -3.99 -0.48
N ALA A 29 -4.65 -3.50 -0.70
CA ALA A 29 -5.86 -3.92 -0.01
C ALA A 29 -7.08 -3.67 -0.89
N ASP A 30 -8.08 -4.55 -0.82
CA ASP A 30 -9.35 -4.41 -1.55
C ASP A 30 -9.18 -4.17 -3.07
N GLY A 31 -8.16 -4.78 -3.66
CA GLY A 31 -7.84 -4.61 -5.09
C GLY A 31 -7.08 -3.32 -5.44
N GLU A 32 -6.84 -2.45 -4.46
CA GLU A 32 -6.24 -1.13 -4.66
C GLU A 32 -4.83 -1.02 -4.08
N TRP A 33 -3.98 -0.28 -4.78
CA TRP A 33 -2.66 0.11 -4.29
C TRP A 33 -2.73 1.50 -3.67
N THR A 34 -2.18 1.66 -2.47
CA THR A 34 -2.12 2.95 -1.79
C THR A 34 -0.71 3.28 -1.30
N VAL A 35 -0.37 4.57 -1.35
CA VAL A 35 0.87 5.11 -0.79
C VAL A 35 0.54 6.06 0.35
N ALA A 36 1.16 5.82 1.49
CA ALA A 36 1.10 6.72 2.65
C ALA A 36 2.52 7.11 3.08
N ALA A 37 2.65 8.29 3.68
CA ALA A 37 3.90 8.75 4.26
C ALA A 37 3.67 9.36 5.64
N SER A 38 4.55 9.06 6.58
CA SER A 38 4.54 9.62 7.93
C SER A 38 5.95 10.06 8.35
N GLN A 39 6.01 11.11 9.18
CA GLN A 39 7.24 11.55 9.83
C GLN A 39 7.07 11.41 11.35
N GLY A 40 7.74 10.42 11.94
CA GLY A 40 7.46 9.97 13.29
C GLY A 40 6.02 9.47 13.42
N THR A 41 5.26 10.03 14.37
CA THR A 41 3.84 9.68 14.56
C THR A 41 2.88 10.51 13.71
N LYS A 42 3.39 11.50 12.95
CA LYS A 42 2.57 12.42 12.16
C LYS A 42 2.45 11.95 10.72
N ALA A 43 1.23 11.68 10.25
CA ALA A 43 0.97 11.48 8.83
C ALA A 43 1.26 12.78 8.05
N LEU A 44 1.98 12.65 6.93
CA LEU A 44 2.33 13.78 6.06
C LEU A 44 1.20 14.11 5.07
N ALA A 45 0.45 13.10 4.65
CA ALA A 45 -0.70 13.23 3.76
C ALA A 45 -1.71 12.11 4.02
N LYS A 46 -2.92 12.25 3.47
CA LYS A 46 -3.86 11.13 3.37
C LYS A 46 -3.28 10.07 2.42
N PRO A 47 -3.52 8.77 2.67
CA PRO A 47 -3.14 7.72 1.72
C PRO A 47 -3.69 8.02 0.33
N TYR A 48 -2.85 7.86 -0.69
CA TYR A 48 -3.20 8.13 -2.08
C TYR A 48 -3.30 6.83 -2.86
N VAL A 49 -4.42 6.62 -3.53
CA VAL A 49 -4.64 5.46 -4.42
C VAL A 49 -3.82 5.67 -5.69
N ILE A 50 -3.04 4.66 -6.07
CA ILE A 50 -2.19 4.68 -7.26
C ILE A 50 -2.52 3.49 -8.17
N LYS A 51 -2.09 3.59 -9.42
CA LYS A 51 -2.24 2.49 -10.38
C LYS A 51 -1.27 1.36 -10.06
N ALA A 52 -1.67 0.11 -10.30
CA ALA A 52 -0.80 -1.06 -10.14
C ALA A 52 0.54 -0.90 -10.88
N GLY A 53 0.53 -0.43 -12.12
CA GLY A 53 1.76 -0.20 -12.88
C GLY A 53 2.70 0.87 -12.28
N GLU A 54 2.19 1.78 -11.46
CA GLU A 54 3.01 2.75 -10.71
C GLU A 54 3.59 2.12 -9.44
N ALA A 55 2.77 1.34 -8.72
CA ALA A 55 3.22 0.57 -7.55
C ALA A 55 4.38 -0.36 -7.91
N LEU A 56 4.22 -1.13 -9.00
CA LEU A 56 5.24 -2.08 -9.46
C LEU A 56 6.53 -1.39 -9.91
N LYS A 57 6.45 -0.19 -10.49
CA LYS A 57 7.65 0.60 -10.81
C LYS A 57 8.40 1.03 -9.56
N MET A 58 7.67 1.44 -8.51
CA MET A 58 8.30 1.82 -7.23
C MET A 58 9.01 0.64 -6.57
N VAL A 59 8.35 -0.53 -6.55
CA VAL A 59 8.96 -1.78 -6.06
C VAL A 59 10.19 -2.14 -6.90
N GLY A 60 10.10 -2.02 -8.22
CA GLY A 60 11.18 -2.26 -9.17
C GLY A 60 12.44 -1.42 -8.96
N MET A 61 12.32 -0.25 -8.32
CA MET A 61 13.47 0.59 -7.97
C MET A 61 14.19 0.14 -6.68
N LEU A 62 13.59 -0.78 -5.92
CA LEU A 62 14.14 -1.29 -4.66
C LEU A 62 14.82 -2.64 -4.89
N ASP A 63 16.11 -2.76 -4.58
CA ASP A 63 16.81 -4.04 -4.67
C ASP A 63 16.66 -4.87 -3.37
N VAL A 64 15.41 -5.24 -3.04
CA VAL A 64 15.09 -6.02 -1.83
C VAL A 64 14.35 -7.30 -2.22
N PRO A 65 15.03 -8.47 -2.28
CA PRO A 65 14.45 -9.71 -2.80
C PRO A 65 13.12 -10.11 -2.15
N GLY A 66 13.03 -10.06 -0.82
CA GLY A 66 11.79 -10.43 -0.11
C GLY A 66 10.59 -9.51 -0.39
N VAL A 67 10.82 -8.27 -0.85
CA VAL A 67 9.72 -7.38 -1.29
C VAL A 67 9.24 -7.79 -2.68
N HIS A 68 10.14 -8.17 -3.57
CA HIS A 68 9.77 -8.64 -4.92
C HIS A 68 8.93 -9.91 -4.87
N GLU A 69 9.35 -10.90 -4.08
CA GLU A 69 8.61 -12.16 -3.91
C GLU A 69 7.18 -11.91 -3.42
N ALA A 70 7.03 -11.11 -2.36
CA ALA A 70 5.71 -10.77 -1.82
C ALA A 70 4.83 -10.02 -2.83
N VAL A 71 5.41 -9.11 -3.62
CA VAL A 71 4.67 -8.35 -4.64
C VAL A 71 4.28 -9.25 -5.82
N GLU A 72 5.13 -10.19 -6.21
CA GLU A 72 4.83 -11.16 -7.27
C GLU A 72 3.66 -12.05 -6.88
N GLU A 73 3.62 -12.56 -5.64
CA GLU A 73 2.49 -13.32 -5.12
C GLU A 73 1.17 -12.53 -5.18
N ILE A 74 1.20 -11.27 -4.75
CA ILE A 74 0.03 -10.37 -4.81
C ILE A 74 -0.44 -10.19 -6.26
N VAL A 75 0.48 -9.91 -7.19
CA VAL A 75 0.14 -9.69 -8.60
C VAL A 75 -0.43 -10.94 -9.25
N ASN A 76 0.14 -12.11 -8.93
CA ASN A 76 -0.32 -13.38 -9.47
C ASN A 76 -1.72 -13.73 -8.96
N ALA A 77 -2.00 -13.52 -7.68
CA ALA A 77 -3.33 -13.69 -7.11
C ALA A 77 -4.35 -12.74 -7.77
N ALA A 78 -4.04 -11.45 -7.83
CA ALA A 78 -4.91 -10.45 -8.44
C ALA A 78 -5.19 -10.73 -9.93
N ARG A 79 -4.18 -11.24 -10.67
CA ARG A 79 -4.36 -11.67 -12.06
C ARG A 79 -5.29 -12.86 -12.17
N ALA A 80 -5.11 -13.89 -11.35
CA ALA A 80 -5.95 -15.08 -11.37
C ALA A 80 -7.43 -14.75 -11.08
N GLU A 81 -7.67 -13.85 -10.11
CA GLU A 81 -9.02 -13.36 -9.81
C GLU A 81 -9.64 -12.61 -11.00
N ALA A 82 -8.90 -11.70 -11.61
CA ALA A 82 -9.36 -10.96 -12.78
C ALA A 82 -9.63 -11.86 -13.99
N GLU A 83 -8.80 -12.89 -14.20
CA GLU A 83 -8.99 -13.86 -15.27
C GLU A 83 -10.24 -14.72 -15.05
N ALA A 84 -10.48 -15.18 -13.80
CA ALA A 84 -11.68 -15.92 -13.45
C ALA A 84 -12.96 -15.08 -13.61
N GLU A 85 -12.91 -13.82 -13.23
CA GLU A 85 -14.02 -12.89 -13.44
C GLU A 85 -14.29 -12.64 -14.92
N ALA A 86 -13.24 -12.42 -15.72
CA ALA A 86 -13.37 -12.25 -17.16
C ALA A 86 -14.03 -13.49 -17.80
N GLU A 87 -13.65 -14.69 -17.38
CA GLU A 87 -14.23 -15.92 -17.91
C GLU A 87 -15.71 -16.08 -17.53
N ARG A 88 -16.07 -15.77 -16.28
CA ARG A 88 -17.46 -15.75 -15.84
C ARG A 88 -18.30 -14.80 -16.69
N LEU A 89 -17.83 -13.58 -16.88
CA LEU A 89 -18.53 -12.56 -17.68
C LEU A 89 -18.67 -12.97 -19.15
N ARG A 90 -17.67 -13.65 -19.73
CA ARG A 90 -17.76 -14.20 -21.09
C ARG A 90 -18.81 -15.31 -21.20
N ALA A 91 -18.89 -16.19 -20.21
CA ALA A 91 -19.90 -17.24 -20.18
C ALA A 91 -21.32 -16.65 -20.06
N GLU A 92 -21.52 -15.67 -19.17
CA GLU A 92 -22.79 -14.95 -19.02
C GLU A 92 -23.19 -14.26 -20.34
N LEU A 93 -22.24 -13.64 -21.02
CA LEU A 93 -22.47 -12.99 -22.31
C LEU A 93 -22.87 -14.00 -23.38
N ALA A 94 -22.21 -15.15 -23.46
CA ALA A 94 -22.54 -16.21 -24.42
C ALA A 94 -23.97 -16.77 -24.22
N GLU A 95 -24.41 -16.94 -22.97
CA GLU A 95 -25.77 -17.39 -22.66
C GLU A 95 -26.82 -16.37 -23.14
N ILE A 96 -26.58 -15.08 -22.87
CA ILE A 96 -27.48 -14.01 -23.30
C ILE A 96 -27.54 -13.94 -24.83
N GLU A 97 -26.40 -14.04 -25.50
CA GLU A 97 -26.32 -14.03 -26.96
C GLU A 97 -27.04 -15.23 -27.57
N ALA A 98 -26.93 -16.43 -27.00
CA ALA A 98 -27.68 -17.61 -27.43
C ALA A 98 -29.19 -17.40 -27.31
N ARG A 99 -29.67 -16.89 -26.16
CA ARG A 99 -31.09 -16.58 -25.96
C ARG A 99 -31.60 -15.53 -26.96
N LEU A 100 -30.77 -14.54 -27.30
CA LEU A 100 -31.13 -13.53 -28.31
C LEU A 100 -31.19 -14.12 -29.71
N ALA A 101 -30.31 -15.05 -30.06
CA ALA A 101 -30.34 -15.74 -31.35
C ALA A 101 -31.62 -16.57 -31.52
N GLU A 102 -32.00 -17.34 -30.50
CA GLU A 102 -33.24 -18.12 -30.51
C GLU A 102 -34.48 -17.26 -30.78
N LEU A 103 -34.56 -16.07 -30.17
CA LEU A 103 -35.68 -15.15 -30.38
C LEU A 103 -35.71 -14.57 -31.80
N ARG A 104 -34.54 -14.28 -32.39
CA ARG A 104 -34.45 -13.77 -33.77
C ARG A 104 -34.82 -14.81 -34.81
N ASP A 105 -34.51 -16.08 -34.57
CA ASP A 105 -34.83 -17.18 -35.50
C ASP A 105 -36.33 -17.54 -35.48
N THR A 106 -37.07 -17.08 -34.47
CA THR A 106 -38.54 -17.26 -34.36
C THR A 106 -39.38 -16.15 -34.99
N GLU A 107 -38.77 -15.05 -35.44
CA GLU A 107 -39.42 -13.94 -36.16
C GLU A 107 -39.26 -14.09 -37.69
#